data_AF-A0A3D2SUK1-F1
#
_entry.id   AF-A0A3D2SUK1-F1
#
_cell.length_a   1.000
_cell.length_b   1.000
_cell.length_c   1.000
_cell.angle_alpha   90.00
_cell.angle_beta   90.00
_cell.angle_gamma   90.00
#
_symmetry.space_group_name_H-M   'P 1'
#
loop_
_entity.id
_entity.type
_entity.pdbx_description
1 polymer ?
#
loop_
_entity_poly.entity_id
_entity_poly.type
_entity_poly.pdbx_seq_one_letter_code
_entity_poly.pdbx_strand_id
1 'polypeptide(L)'
;MKSKAAQSKAWKTVQIARHPDRPQFLDYVGEIFTEFDALHGDRLFGDDGAMVGGLARFEGRPVMVVGQHRGRSTREKLKHNFGMSNPEGYRKSQRLLDMAERFNLPVFTFIDTMGAYPGV
;
A
#
# COMPACT_ATOMS: atom_id res chain seq x y z
N MET A 1 40.90 1.86 -13.23
CA MET A 1 39.48 1.52 -13.48
C MET A 1 39.15 0.25 -12.69
N LYS A 2 38.38 0.34 -11.59
CA LYS A 2 37.95 -0.87 -10.86
C LYS A 2 36.86 -1.57 -11.68
N SER A 3 37.10 -2.82 -12.09
CA SER A 3 36.10 -3.62 -12.82
C SER A 3 34.84 -3.78 -11.96
N LYS A 4 33.68 -3.43 -12.49
CA LYS A 4 32.39 -3.66 -11.83
C LYS A 4 32.27 -5.17 -11.59
N ALA A 5 32.35 -5.60 -10.32
CA ALA A 5 32.07 -6.98 -9.96
C ALA A 5 30.68 -7.38 -10.48
N ALA A 6 30.56 -8.57 -11.06
CA ALA A 6 29.29 -9.06 -11.57
C ALA A 6 28.25 -9.10 -10.43
N GLN A 7 27.19 -8.31 -10.54
CA GLN A 7 26.11 -8.29 -9.55
C GLN A 7 25.38 -9.64 -9.53
N SER A 8 25.16 -10.15 -8.31
CA SER A 8 24.42 -11.39 -8.11
C SER A 8 22.98 -11.28 -8.62
N LYS A 9 22.40 -12.42 -9.02
CA LYS A 9 20.99 -12.50 -9.43
C LYS A 9 20.05 -12.01 -8.32
N ALA A 10 20.34 -12.36 -7.06
CA ALA A 10 19.57 -11.92 -5.90
C ALA A 10 19.56 -10.39 -5.75
N TRP A 11 20.71 -9.74 -5.94
CA TRP A 11 20.79 -8.28 -5.85
C TRP A 11 20.03 -7.58 -6.98
N LYS A 12 20.08 -8.12 -8.20
CA LYS A 12 19.27 -7.61 -9.32
C LYS A 12 17.77 -7.67 -9.02
N THR A 13 17.28 -8.74 -8.40
CA THR A 13 15.87 -8.85 -7.97
C THR A 13 15.50 -7.76 -6.97
N VAL A 14 16.35 -7.46 -6.00
CA VAL A 14 16.12 -6.37 -5.03
C VAL A 14 16.06 -5.01 -5.73
N GLN A 15 16.93 -4.77 -6.72
CA GLN A 15 16.90 -3.53 -7.51
C GLN A 15 15.59 -3.38 -8.29
N ILE A 16 15.07 -4.46 -8.87
CA ILE A 16 13.77 -4.46 -9.57
C ILE A 16 12.63 -4.18 -8.58
N ALA A 17 12.62 -4.82 -7.40
CA ALA A 17 11.61 -4.58 -6.37
C ALA A 17 11.59 -3.12 -5.87
N ARG A 18 12.73 -2.43 -5.96
CA ARG A 18 12.90 -1.02 -5.56
C ARG A 18 12.93 -0.05 -6.74
N HIS A 19 12.59 -0.51 -7.96
CA HIS A 19 12.62 0.33 -9.14
C HIS A 19 11.68 1.55 -8.97
N PRO A 20 12.11 2.78 -9.34
CA PRO A 20 11.28 3.97 -9.20
C PRO A 20 9.93 3.88 -9.92
N ASP A 21 9.91 3.23 -11.09
CA ASP A 21 8.71 3.04 -11.91
C ASP A 21 7.94 1.75 -11.60
N ARG A 22 8.27 1.06 -10.51
CA ARG A 22 7.49 -0.13 -10.10
C ARG A 22 6.06 0.33 -9.78
N PRO A 23 5.03 -0.31 -10.37
CA PRO A 23 3.64 0.02 -10.06
C PRO A 23 3.36 -0.08 -8.57
N GLN A 24 2.63 0.90 -8.05
CA GLN A 24 2.26 1.06 -6.65
C GLN A 24 0.82 0.62 -6.42
N PHE A 25 0.39 0.59 -5.15
CA PHE A 25 -0.97 0.18 -4.77
C PHE A 25 -2.08 0.77 -5.63
N LEU A 26 -2.14 2.11 -5.77
CA LEU A 26 -3.21 2.77 -6.52
C LEU A 26 -3.16 2.48 -8.03
N ASP A 27 -1.99 2.12 -8.58
CA ASP A 27 -1.89 1.69 -9.98
C ASP A 27 -2.61 0.35 -10.16
N TYR A 28 -2.35 -0.63 -9.27
CA TYR A 28 -3.07 -1.90 -9.30
C TYR A 28 -4.56 -1.75 -9.00
N VAL A 29 -4.93 -0.85 -8.08
CA VAL A 29 -6.34 -0.59 -7.78
C VAL A 29 -7.08 -0.08 -9.02
N GLY A 30 -6.49 0.88 -9.74
CA GLY A 30 -7.10 1.45 -10.95
C GLY A 30 -7.19 0.49 -12.13
N GLU A 31 -6.29 -0.50 -12.22
CA GLU A 31 -6.25 -1.47 -13.31
C GLU A 31 -7.08 -2.74 -13.02
N ILE A 32 -7.17 -3.18 -11.76
CA ILE A 32 -7.75 -4.48 -11.38
C ILE A 32 -9.19 -4.35 -10.88
N PHE A 33 -9.55 -3.23 -10.26
CA PHE A 33 -10.83 -3.07 -9.57
C PHE A 33 -11.67 -1.94 -10.18
N THR A 34 -12.98 -2.05 -10.01
CA THR A 34 -13.94 -0.99 -10.33
C THR A 34 -14.62 -0.47 -9.06
N GLU A 35 -15.26 0.69 -9.13
CA GLU A 35 -16.02 1.28 -8.01
C GLU A 35 -15.20 1.37 -6.71
N PHE A 36 -13.93 1.79 -6.80
CA PHE A 36 -13.08 1.93 -5.63
C PHE A 36 -13.44 3.17 -4.81
N ASP A 37 -13.96 2.94 -3.61
CA ASP A 37 -14.29 3.96 -2.62
C ASP A 37 -13.31 3.90 -1.44
N ALA A 38 -12.38 4.86 -1.41
CA ALA A 38 -11.40 4.96 -0.34
C ALA A 38 -12.06 5.31 1.00
N LEU A 39 -11.71 4.56 2.05
CA LEU A 39 -12.21 4.75 3.41
C LEU A 39 -11.10 5.28 4.32
N HIS A 40 -11.37 6.37 5.02
CA HIS A 40 -10.38 7.12 5.78
C HIS A 40 -10.49 6.93 7.30
N GLY A 41 -9.34 7.08 7.97
CA GLY A 41 -9.23 7.19 9.43
C GLY A 41 -9.25 5.87 10.21
N ASP A 42 -8.60 5.85 11.36
CA ASP A 42 -8.60 4.74 12.31
C ASP A 42 -9.68 4.85 13.41
N ARG A 43 -10.36 6.01 13.49
CA ARG A 43 -11.36 6.37 14.53
C ARG A 43 -10.79 6.56 15.95
N LEU A 44 -9.48 6.69 16.08
CA LEU A 44 -8.81 6.92 17.36
C LEU A 44 -7.86 8.12 17.31
N PHE A 45 -7.04 8.23 16.27
CA PHE A 45 -5.99 9.23 16.17
C PHE A 45 -6.03 9.99 14.84
N GLY A 46 -6.08 9.29 13.70
CA GLY A 46 -5.90 9.96 12.41
C GLY A 46 -6.08 9.06 11.20
N ASP A 47 -5.86 9.65 10.03
CA ASP A 47 -5.82 8.97 8.74
C ASP A 47 -4.39 8.94 8.20
N ASP A 48 -3.75 7.78 8.28
CA ASP A 48 -2.41 7.59 7.72
C ASP A 48 -2.46 7.53 6.19
N GLY A 49 -1.80 8.46 5.53
CA GLY A 49 -1.68 8.47 4.07
C GLY A 49 -0.93 7.25 3.53
N ALA A 50 0.01 6.68 4.28
CA ALA A 50 0.78 5.53 3.85
C ALA A 50 -0.08 4.27 3.71
N MET A 51 -1.14 4.12 4.50
CA MET A 51 -2.08 2.99 4.44
C MET A 51 -3.38 3.41 3.75
N VAL A 52 -3.60 2.92 2.53
CA VAL A 52 -4.81 3.20 1.75
C VAL A 52 -5.66 1.94 1.67
N GLY A 53 -6.97 2.10 1.75
CA GLY A 53 -7.89 0.99 1.57
C GLY A 53 -9.34 1.42 1.50
N GLY A 54 -10.20 0.53 1.06
CA GLY A 54 -11.57 0.86 0.74
C GLY A 54 -12.35 -0.30 0.13
N LEU A 55 -13.62 -0.04 -0.15
CA LEU A 55 -14.48 -0.97 -0.87
C LEU A 55 -14.19 -0.86 -2.36
N ALA A 56 -14.30 -1.98 -3.07
CA ALA A 56 -14.19 -2.02 -4.52
C ALA A 56 -15.00 -3.19 -5.08
N ARG A 57 -14.99 -3.35 -6.40
CA ARG A 57 -15.45 -4.55 -7.10
C ARG A 57 -14.31 -5.23 -7.84
N PHE A 58 -14.20 -6.55 -7.65
CA PHE A 58 -13.37 -7.43 -8.45
C PHE A 58 -14.28 -8.35 -9.25
N GLU A 59 -14.24 -8.27 -10.58
CA GLU A 59 -15.15 -9.02 -11.46
C GLU A 59 -16.64 -8.88 -11.06
N GLY A 60 -17.03 -7.68 -10.66
CA GLY A 60 -18.40 -7.37 -10.21
C GLY A 60 -18.70 -7.77 -8.76
N ARG A 61 -17.86 -8.58 -8.10
CA ARG A 61 -18.04 -8.99 -6.70
C ARG A 61 -17.52 -7.90 -5.74
N PRO A 62 -18.28 -7.49 -4.71
CA PRO A 62 -17.79 -6.53 -3.72
C PRO A 62 -16.66 -7.13 -2.88
N VAL A 63 -15.61 -6.33 -2.66
CA VAL A 63 -14.39 -6.72 -1.96
C VAL A 63 -13.86 -5.56 -1.11
N MET A 64 -13.06 -5.88 -0.10
CA MET A 64 -12.24 -4.92 0.63
C MET A 64 -10.81 -4.98 0.08
N VAL A 65 -10.22 -3.82 -0.22
CA VAL A 65 -8.85 -3.73 -0.75
C VAL A 65 -8.04 -2.81 0.14
N VAL A 66 -6.86 -3.25 0.58
CA VAL A 66 -5.99 -2.48 1.50
C VAL A 66 -4.53 -2.63 1.07
N GLY A 67 -3.73 -1.59 1.17
CA GLY A 67 -2.31 -1.67 0.87
C GLY A 67 -1.53 -0.40 1.18
N GLN A 68 -0.20 -0.51 1.15
CA GLN A 68 0.65 0.67 1.30
C GLN A 68 0.82 1.41 0.00
N HIS A 69 0.66 2.73 0.03
CA HIS A 69 0.92 3.61 -1.12
C HIS A 69 2.10 4.53 -0.83
N ARG A 70 3.04 4.63 -1.78
CA ARG A 70 4.28 5.39 -1.59
C ARG A 70 4.23 6.80 -2.18
N GLY A 71 3.44 7.03 -3.21
CA GLY A 71 3.45 8.27 -4.00
C GLY A 71 4.55 8.30 -5.06
N ARG A 72 4.30 9.00 -6.17
CA ARG A 72 5.26 9.14 -7.28
C ARG A 72 6.00 10.46 -7.21
N SER A 73 5.27 11.56 -7.05
CA SER A 73 5.87 12.90 -6.90
C SER A 73 6.48 13.09 -5.51
N THR A 74 7.42 14.03 -5.36
CA THR A 74 7.97 14.38 -4.04
C THR A 74 6.86 14.79 -3.06
N ARG A 75 5.86 15.55 -3.52
CA ARG A 75 4.73 15.98 -2.71
C ARG A 75 3.88 14.79 -2.24
N GLU A 76 3.60 13.85 -3.14
CA GLU A 76 2.88 12.62 -2.79
C GLU A 76 3.67 11.76 -1.83
N LYS A 77 4.98 11.58 -2.06
CA LYS A 77 5.84 10.80 -1.17
C LYS A 77 5.84 11.33 0.25
N LEU A 78 5.87 12.65 0.41
CA LEU A 78 5.74 13.28 1.73
C LEU A 78 4.34 13.06 2.32
N LYS A 79 3.28 13.22 1.53
CA LYS A 79 1.90 12.97 1.97
C LYS A 79 1.66 11.53 2.43
N HIS A 80 2.27 10.58 1.75
CA HIS A 80 2.10 9.14 1.98
C HIS A 80 3.23 8.53 2.81
N ASN A 81 4.07 9.35 3.44
CA ASN A 81 5.22 8.93 4.25
C ASN A 81 6.09 7.86 3.58
N PHE A 82 6.29 7.97 2.26
CA PHE A 82 7.03 7.00 1.44
C PHE A 82 6.51 5.55 1.58
N GLY A 83 5.23 5.37 1.93
CA GLY A 83 4.55 4.09 2.20
C GLY A 83 4.97 3.42 3.50
N MET A 84 5.59 4.17 4.42
CA MET A 84 5.91 3.69 5.77
C MET A 84 4.77 4.07 6.71
N SER A 85 4.01 3.09 7.17
CA SER A 85 2.84 3.34 8.03
C SER A 85 3.24 3.64 9.47
N ASN A 86 2.52 4.59 10.06
CA ASN A 86 2.46 4.85 11.49
C ASN A 86 1.49 3.87 12.19
N PRO A 87 1.42 3.84 13.54
CA PRO A 87 0.49 2.98 14.26
C PRO A 87 -0.98 3.14 13.85
N GLU A 88 -1.45 4.36 13.60
CA GLU A 88 -2.81 4.64 13.15
C GLU A 88 -3.10 4.06 11.76
N GLY A 89 -2.11 3.92 10.88
CA GLY A 89 -2.27 3.22 9.61
C GLY A 89 -2.58 1.74 9.80
N TYR A 90 -1.89 1.07 10.73
CA TYR A 90 -2.20 -0.32 11.07
C TYR A 90 -3.58 -0.46 11.71
N ARG A 91 -3.98 0.43 12.63
CA ARG A 91 -5.34 0.43 13.20
C ARG A 91 -6.42 0.68 12.15
N LYS A 92 -6.17 1.58 11.19
CA LYS A 92 -7.04 1.78 10.03
C LYS A 92 -7.19 0.49 9.23
N SER A 93 -6.09 -0.21 8.93
CA SER A 93 -6.17 -1.49 8.22
C SER A 93 -6.97 -2.54 9.02
N GLN A 94 -6.73 -2.67 10.33
CA GLN A 94 -7.51 -3.56 11.20
C GLN A 94 -9.01 -3.24 11.13
N ARG A 95 -9.39 -1.97 11.27
CA ARG A 95 -10.79 -1.52 11.15
C ARG A 95 -11.41 -1.92 9.81
N LEU A 96 -10.66 -1.84 8.71
CA LEU A 96 -11.14 -2.23 7.38
C LEU A 96 -11.30 -3.76 7.27
N LEU A 97 -10.39 -4.53 7.85
CA LEU A 97 -10.49 -5.99 7.89
C LEU A 97 -11.69 -6.45 8.74
N ASP A 98 -11.90 -5.84 9.91
CA ASP A 98 -13.06 -6.11 10.77
C ASP A 98 -14.38 -5.76 10.05
N MET A 99 -14.38 -4.69 9.25
CA MET A 99 -15.53 -4.34 8.41
C MET A 99 -15.77 -5.38 7.31
N ALA A 100 -14.71 -5.82 6.64
CA ALA A 100 -14.81 -6.86 5.62
C ALA A 100 -15.38 -8.16 6.19
N GLU A 101 -14.92 -8.58 7.37
CA GLU A 101 -15.43 -9.75 8.08
C GLU A 101 -16.93 -9.64 8.36
N ARG A 102 -17.39 -8.51 8.91
CA ARG A 102 -18.82 -8.29 9.24
C ARG A 102 -19.76 -8.43 8.04
N PHE A 103 -19.28 -8.08 6.84
CA PHE A 103 -20.06 -8.16 5.60
C PHE A 103 -19.66 -9.37 4.74
N ASN A 104 -18.83 -10.27 5.26
CA ASN A 104 -18.35 -11.46 4.56
C ASN A 104 -17.71 -11.15 3.19
N LEU A 105 -16.94 -10.06 3.15
CA LEU A 105 -16.26 -9.58 1.95
C LEU A 105 -14.88 -10.25 1.81
N PRO A 106 -14.50 -10.71 0.61
CA PRO A 106 -13.11 -11.07 0.34
C PRO A 106 -12.18 -9.87 0.52
N VAL A 107 -10.95 -10.14 0.97
CA VAL A 107 -9.93 -9.13 1.22
C VAL A 107 -8.75 -9.32 0.27
N PHE A 108 -8.34 -8.23 -0.38
CA PHE A 108 -7.06 -8.14 -1.10
C PHE A 108 -6.10 -7.23 -0.34
N THR A 109 -4.91 -7.74 -0.01
CA THR A 109 -3.85 -6.95 0.61
C THR A 109 -2.65 -6.81 -0.33
N PHE A 110 -2.16 -5.58 -0.48
CA PHE A 110 -0.99 -5.25 -1.29
C PHE A 110 0.14 -4.79 -0.39
N ILE A 111 1.17 -5.62 -0.27
CA ILE A 111 2.34 -5.34 0.57
C ILE A 111 3.41 -4.65 -0.27
N ASP A 112 3.59 -3.34 -0.06
CA ASP A 112 4.62 -2.55 -0.76
C ASP A 112 5.20 -1.45 0.14
N THR A 113 5.92 -1.87 1.18
CA THR A 113 6.56 -0.97 2.12
C THR A 113 8.01 -1.34 2.38
N MET A 114 8.82 -0.34 2.71
CA MET A 114 10.19 -0.57 3.22
C MET A 114 10.19 -0.95 4.71
N GLY A 115 9.06 -0.78 5.40
CA GLY A 115 8.88 -1.06 6.83
C GLY A 115 7.88 -0.11 7.48
N ALA A 116 7.54 -0.38 8.74
CA ALA A 116 6.84 0.59 9.58
C ALA A 116 7.70 1.85 9.75
N TYR A 117 7.06 3.01 9.92
CA TYR A 117 7.78 4.25 10.15
C TYR A 117 8.52 4.22 11.50
N PRO A 118 9.86 4.39 11.54
CA PRO A 118 10.63 4.34 12.79
C PRO A 118 10.67 5.72 13.47
N GLY A 119 9.50 6.29 13.73
CA GLY A 119 9.33 7.58 14.42
C GLY A 119 9.22 7.47 15.93
N VAL A 120 9.20 8.64 16.61
CA VAL A 120 8.88 8.80 18.03
C VAL A 120 7.46 9.33 18.16
#